data_AF-A0A4Y4M3Y4-F1
#
_entry.id   AF-A0A4Y4M3Y4-F1
#
_cell.length_a   1.000
_cell.length_b   1.000
_cell.length_c   1.000
_cell.angle_alpha   90.00
_cell.angle_beta   90.00
_cell.angle_gamma   90.00
#
_symmetry.space_group_name_H-M   'P 1'
#
loop_
_entity.id
_entity.type
_entity.pdbx_description
1 polymer ?
#
loop_
_entity_poly.entity_id
_entity_poly.type
_entity_poly.pdbx_seq_one_letter_code
_entity_poly.pdbx_strand_id
1 'polypeptide(L)'
;MYQVLSKDTLESETVPYIPLGKRGFKSKVPICEIINCILYKLKTGTQWYLLPVLQLFSQETALRGGEAVGYHGRKKRFLDNPDF
;
A
#
# COMPACT_ATOMS: atom_id res chain seq x y z
N MET A 1 0.56 14.01 -16.24
CA MET A 1 -0.46 12.99 -15.92
C MET A 1 0.26 11.66 -15.73
N TYR A 2 0.17 11.03 -14.56
CA TYR A 2 0.75 9.70 -14.36
C TYR A 2 -0.14 8.67 -15.06
N GLN A 3 0.43 7.86 -15.93
CA GLN A 3 -0.29 6.74 -16.53
C GLN A 3 -0.11 5.52 -15.64
N VAL A 4 -1.23 4.96 -15.19
CA VAL A 4 -1.26 3.72 -14.41
C VAL A 4 -0.59 2.63 -15.24
N LEU A 5 0.49 2.05 -14.73
CA LEU A 5 1.15 0.92 -15.37
C LEU A 5 0.26 -0.31 -15.34
N SER A 6 0.34 -1.13 -16.38
CA SER A 6 -0.41 -2.39 -16.43
C SER A 6 0.05 -3.31 -15.29
N LYS A 7 -0.88 -4.07 -14.72
CA LYS A 7 -0.58 -5.01 -13.64
C LYS A 7 0.45 -6.05 -14.09
N ASP A 8 0.32 -6.55 -15.31
CA ASP A 8 1.19 -7.57 -15.89
C ASP A 8 2.64 -7.10 -16.05
N THR A 9 2.84 -5.83 -16.43
CA THR A 9 4.18 -5.23 -16.52
C THR A 9 4.83 -5.16 -15.14
N LEU A 10 4.10 -4.73 -14.12
CA LEU A 10 4.63 -4.66 -12.74
C LEU A 10 4.94 -6.04 -12.17
N GLU A 11 4.10 -7.02 -12.46
CA GLU A 11 4.27 -8.40 -11.99
C GLU A 11 5.47 -9.10 -12.63
N SER A 12 5.78 -8.82 -13.89
CA SER A 12 6.93 -9.42 -14.57
C SER A 12 8.24 -8.67 -14.31
N GLU A 13 8.21 -7.34 -14.21
CA GLU A 13 9.44 -6.53 -14.12
C GLU A 13 9.83 -6.16 -12.69
N THR A 14 8.88 -6.07 -11.76
CA THR A 14 9.17 -5.51 -10.42
C THR A 14 9.04 -6.56 -9.32
N VAL A 15 7.96 -7.33 -9.32
CA VAL A 15 7.66 -8.32 -8.26
C VAL A 15 8.77 -9.36 -8.04
N PRO A 16 9.44 -9.90 -9.08
CA PRO A 16 10.48 -10.93 -8.88
C PRO A 16 11.69 -10.42 -8.08
N TYR A 17 11.95 -9.12 -8.12
CA TYR A 17 13.08 -8.49 -7.43
C TYR A 17 12.75 -8.05 -6.00
N ILE A 18 11.48 -8.13 -5.59
CA ILE A 18 11.05 -7.73 -4.26
C ILE A 18 11.03 -8.97 -3.35
N PRO A 19 11.76 -8.95 -2.21
CA PRO A 19 11.71 -10.04 -1.26
C PRO A 19 10.31 -10.14 -0.64
N LEU A 20 9.61 -11.23 -0.93
CA LEU A 20 8.31 -11.52 -0.33
C LEU A 20 8.50 -11.99 1.12
N GLY A 21 7.86 -11.27 2.05
CA GLY A 21 7.91 -11.60 3.47
C GLY A 21 7.27 -12.97 3.76
N LYS A 22 8.03 -13.88 4.35
CA LYS A 22 7.54 -15.24 4.73
C LYS A 22 6.71 -15.26 6.01
N ARG A 23 6.67 -14.15 6.76
CA ARG A 23 6.07 -14.06 8.10
C ARG A 23 5.23 -12.79 8.24
N GLY A 24 4.07 -12.90 8.90
CA GLY A 24 3.15 -11.79 9.14
C GLY A 24 1.78 -11.98 8.49
N PHE A 25 0.95 -10.95 8.57
CA PHE A 25 -0.37 -10.95 7.92
C PHE A 25 -0.20 -10.87 6.40
N LYS A 26 -0.93 -11.73 5.67
CA LYS A 26 -1.03 -11.63 4.22
C LYS A 26 -1.76 -10.33 3.87
N SER A 27 -1.15 -9.50 3.03
CA SER A 27 -1.80 -8.29 2.52
C SER A 27 -3.08 -8.67 1.78
N LYS A 28 -4.17 -7.96 2.07
CA LYS A 28 -5.41 -8.05 1.27
C LYS A 28 -5.29 -7.29 -0.05
N VAL A 29 -4.33 -6.37 -0.14
CA VAL A 29 -4.02 -5.59 -1.33
C VAL A 29 -2.98 -6.33 -2.17
N PRO A 30 -3.19 -6.50 -3.48
CA PRO A 30 -2.19 -7.11 -4.35
C PRO A 30 -0.94 -6.23 -4.40
N ILE A 31 0.23 -6.88 -4.50
CA ILE A 31 1.51 -6.18 -4.38
C ILE A 31 1.74 -5.19 -5.53
N CYS A 32 1.19 -5.47 -6.72
CA CYS A 32 1.25 -4.60 -7.88
C CYS A 32 0.56 -3.24 -7.64
N GLU A 33 -0.58 -3.22 -6.92
CA GLU A 33 -1.25 -1.96 -6.54
C GLU A 33 -0.42 -1.14 -5.56
N ILE A 34 0.25 -1.80 -4.62
CA ILE A 34 1.17 -1.14 -3.67
C ILE A 34 2.36 -0.53 -4.40
N ILE A 35 2.98 -1.28 -5.32
CA ILE A 35 4.11 -0.81 -6.12
C ILE A 35 3.68 0.39 -6.97
N ASN A 36 2.52 0.32 -7.62
CA ASN A 36 2.01 1.40 -8.45
C ASN A 36 1.75 2.68 -7.63
N CYS A 37 1.25 2.53 -6.40
CA CYS A 37 1.09 3.63 -5.45
C CYS A 37 2.44 4.27 -5.06
N ILE A 38 3.47 3.45 -4.80
CA ILE A 38 4.83 3.93 -4.50
C ILE A 38 5.41 4.67 -5.71
N LEU A 39 5.27 4.13 -6.92
CA LEU A 39 5.74 4.75 -8.16
C LEU A 39 5.03 6.08 -8.43
N TYR A 40 3.72 6.15 -8.19
CA TYR A 40 2.96 7.40 -8.27
C TYR A 40 3.56 8.45 -7.33
N LYS A 41 3.76 8.10 -6.04
CA LYS A 41 4.36 9.01 -5.05
C LYS A 41 5.74 9.48 -5.47
N LEU A 42 6.59 8.59 -5.99
CA LEU A 42 7.93 8.94 -6.43
C LEU A 42 7.91 9.85 -7.66
N LYS A 43 6.96 9.65 -8.58
CA LYS A 43 6.84 10.44 -9.81
C LYS A 43 6.26 11.84 -9.55
N THR A 44 5.29 11.96 -8.64
CA THR A 44 4.56 13.21 -8.39
C THR A 44 5.07 13.98 -7.17
N GLY A 45 5.79 13.32 -6.26
CA GLY A 45 6.24 13.92 -5.01
C GLY A 45 5.12 14.21 -4.01
N THR A 46 3.93 13.64 -4.20
CA THR A 46 2.78 13.91 -3.32
C THR A 46 2.97 13.33 -1.92
N GLN A 47 2.37 13.99 -0.93
CA GLN A 47 2.31 13.47 0.43
C GLN A 47 1.37 12.26 0.49
N TRP A 48 1.64 11.31 1.40
CA TRP A 48 0.89 10.05 1.49
C TRP A 48 -0.62 10.23 1.65
N TYR A 49 -1.07 11.21 2.43
CA TYR A 49 -2.50 11.48 2.62
C TYR A 49 -3.18 12.11 1.40
N LEU A 50 -2.41 12.61 0.43
CA LEU A 50 -2.91 13.20 -0.82
C LEU A 50 -2.91 12.19 -1.98
N LEU A 51 -2.65 10.91 -1.72
CA LEU A 51 -2.67 9.91 -2.77
C LEU A 51 -4.10 9.67 -3.27
N PRO A 52 -4.30 9.56 -4.60
CA PRO A 52 -5.61 9.25 -5.17
C PRO A 52 -5.95 7.77 -4.98
N VAL A 53 -6.29 7.38 -3.75
CA VAL A 53 -6.52 5.99 -3.34
C VAL A 53 -7.57 5.30 -4.22
N LEU A 54 -8.65 5.99 -4.57
CA LEU A 54 -9.73 5.46 -5.42
C LEU A 54 -9.30 5.14 -6.86
N GLN A 55 -8.22 5.75 -7.34
CA GLN A 55 -7.69 5.54 -8.70
C GLN A 55 -6.54 4.52 -8.72
N LEU A 56 -5.80 4.40 -7.61
CA LEU A 56 -4.64 3.51 -7.50
C LEU A 56 -5.00 2.10 -7.01
N PHE A 57 -6.08 1.98 -6.25
CA PHE A 57 -6.50 0.72 -5.63
C PHE A 57 -7.88 0.29 -6.15
N SER A 58 -8.11 -1.02 -6.23
CA SER A 58 -9.45 -1.56 -6.47
C SER A 58 -10.43 -1.19 -5.33
N GLN A 59 -11.74 -1.17 -5.60
CA GLN A 59 -12.76 -0.68 -4.66
C GLN A 59 -12.69 -1.31 -3.26
N GLU A 60 -12.44 -2.63 -3.17
CA GLU A 60 -12.30 -3.32 -1.89
C GLU A 60 -11.04 -2.92 -1.09
N THR A 61 -9.96 -2.58 -1.78
CA THR A 61 -8.67 -2.20 -1.18
C THR A 61 -8.61 -0.71 -0.86
N ALA A 62 -9.30 0.13 -1.64
CA ALA A 62 -9.35 1.58 -1.47
C ALA A 62 -10.06 2.03 -0.17
N LEU A 63 -11.14 1.33 0.22
CA LEU A 63 -11.92 1.61 1.44
C LEU A 63 -11.09 1.47 2.73
N ARG A 64 -9.98 0.71 2.70
CA ARG A 64 -9.05 0.52 3.83
C ARG A 64 -7.78 1.36 3.69
N GLY A 65 -7.44 1.79 2.48
CA GLY A 65 -6.20 2.50 2.16
C GLY A 65 -6.19 3.95 2.63
N GLY A 66 -7.31 4.68 2.58
CA GLY A 66 -7.37 6.10 2.94
C GLY A 66 -6.86 6.40 4.37
N GLU A 67 -7.21 5.56 5.34
CA GLU A 67 -6.74 5.67 6.72
C GLU A 67 -5.39 4.96 6.97
N ALA A 68 -5.11 3.88 6.25
CA ALA A 68 -3.88 3.09 6.42
C ALA A 68 -2.64 3.73 5.78
N VAL A 69 -2.80 4.47 4.69
CA VAL A 69 -1.71 5.10 3.94
C VAL A 69 -1.07 6.27 4.72
N GLY A 70 -1.80 6.89 5.64
CA GLY A 70 -1.25 7.86 6.60
C GLY A 70 -0.39 7.25 7.71
N TYR A 71 -0.45 5.93 7.92
CA TYR A 71 0.15 5.24 9.07
C TYR A 71 1.33 4.35 8.67
N HIS A 72 2.50 4.96 8.44
CA HIS A 72 3.76 4.22 8.34
C HIS A 72 4.44 3.99 9.71
N GLY A 73 3.77 4.28 10.83
CA GLY A 73 4.38 4.29 12.16
C GLY A 73 3.53 3.63 13.24
N ARG A 74 4.08 2.57 13.84
CA ARG A 74 3.70 1.89 15.09
C ARG A 74 2.35 1.14 15.13
N LYS A 75 2.43 -0.16 15.43
CA LYS A 75 1.39 -0.90 16.16
C LYS A 75 0.96 -0.05 17.37
N LYS A 76 -0.30 0.35 17.44
CA LYS A 76 -0.90 0.64 18.75
C LYS A 76 -0.89 -0.67 19.52
N ARG A 77 -0.08 -0.75 20.57
CA ARG A 77 -0.35 -1.69 21.64
C ARG A 77 -1.69 -1.24 22.21
N PHE A 78 -2.75 -1.99 21.94
CA PHE A 78 -3.90 -1.95 22.80
C PHE A 78 -3.38 -2.39 24.17
N LEU A 79 -3.29 -1.44 25.11
CA LEU A 79 -3.12 -1.80 26.51
C LEU A 79 -4.48 -2.27 26.99
N ASP A 80 -4.86 -3.47 26.57
CA ASP A 80 -5.95 -4.21 27.19
C ASP A 80 -5.32 -4.96 28.37
N ASN A 81 -4.92 -4.23 29.42
CA ASN A 81 -4.65 -4.82 30.72
C ASN A 81 -5.34 -3.95 31.78
N PRO A 82 -6.48 -4.39 32.34
CA PRO A 82 -7.26 -3.61 33.30
C PRO A 82 -6.76 -3.71 34.74
N ASP A 83 -5.53 -4.19 34.99
CA ASP A 83 -5.07 -4.54 36.34
C ASP A 83 -3.83 -3.78 36.83
N PHE A 84 -3.76 -2.46 36.63
CA PHE A 84 -2.95 -1.53 37.45
C PHE A 84 -3.57 -0.13 37.50
#